data_AF-A0A7S7TC87-F1
#
_entry.id   AF-A0A7S7TC87-F1
#
_cell.length_a   1.000
_cell.length_b   1.000
_cell.length_c   1.000
_cell.angle_alpha   90.00
_cell.angle_beta   90.00
_cell.angle_gamma   90.00
#
_symmetry.space_group_name_H-M   'P 1'
#
loop_
_entity.id
_entity.type
_entity.pdbx_description
1 polymer ?
#
loop_
_entity_poly.entity_id
_entity_poly.type
_entity_poly.pdbx_seq_one_letter_code
_entity_poly.pdbx_strand_id
1 'polypeptide(L)'
;MQGQPLPQPQPPAPAQQPVTIDAVMALLRDGMTRRFRIDIETDSTITGDESQERNDRTQFIETTTKFVQAWGPIVQANPDLAPLAGGLLKFGLQAFRTARPLEELFDETVDKLEAKAAQPKPPPQPSPDEVIKSETAQAKGQAEIMKARTDAAASMQDAAAKERAAQIDMAGKVMDHQHKAAEHQMAMERAAVQAVNPPQDPV
;
A
#
# COMPACT_ATOMS: atom_id res chain seq x y z
N MET A 1 89.34 2.00 -52.15
CA MET A 1 88.79 3.16 -51.42
C MET A 1 87.81 3.86 -52.35
N GLN A 2 86.56 3.98 -51.92
CA GLN A 2 85.37 4.28 -52.72
C GLN A 2 85.41 5.69 -53.35
N GLY A 3 84.98 5.77 -54.61
CA GLY A 3 84.66 7.04 -55.27
C GLY A 3 83.35 7.58 -54.74
N GLN A 4 83.38 8.80 -54.23
CA GLN A 4 82.19 9.51 -53.76
C GLN A 4 81.50 10.13 -54.98
N PRO A 5 80.26 9.74 -55.33
CA PRO A 5 79.56 10.36 -56.45
C PRO A 5 79.19 11.80 -56.08
N LEU A 6 79.45 12.72 -57.00
CA LEU A 6 79.12 14.13 -56.90
C LEU A 6 77.62 14.32 -56.62
N PRO A 7 77.22 15.30 -55.79
CA PRO A 7 75.82 15.59 -55.52
C PRO A 7 75.13 16.06 -56.81
N GLN A 8 74.04 15.38 -57.18
CA GLN A 8 73.21 15.80 -58.30
C GLN A 8 72.54 17.14 -57.98
N PRO A 9 72.44 18.08 -58.95
CA PRO A 9 71.73 19.33 -58.75
C PRO A 9 70.24 19.04 -58.50
N GLN A 10 69.74 19.47 -57.34
CA GLN A 10 68.30 19.42 -57.06
C GLN A 10 67.55 20.28 -58.09
N PRO A 11 66.43 19.80 -58.66
CA PRO A 11 65.60 20.63 -59.52
C PRO A 11 65.10 21.85 -58.73
N PRO A 12 65.04 23.05 -59.35
CA PRO A 12 64.58 24.25 -58.68
C PRO A 12 63.15 24.05 -58.17
N ALA A 13 62.88 24.48 -56.93
CA ALA A 13 61.53 24.52 -56.39
C ALA A 13 60.60 25.25 -57.39
N PRO A 14 59.37 24.74 -57.64
CA PRO A 14 58.46 25.39 -58.57
C PRO A 14 58.27 26.84 -58.14
N ALA A 15 58.63 27.76 -59.04
CA ALA A 15 58.46 29.19 -58.82
C ALA A 15 56.98 29.45 -58.55
N GLN A 16 56.67 29.97 -57.36
CA GLN A 16 55.34 30.48 -57.05
C GLN A 16 55.10 31.65 -58.01
N GLN A 17 54.22 31.47 -58.98
CA GLN A 17 53.88 32.52 -59.92
C GLN A 17 53.35 33.73 -59.14
N PRO A 18 53.81 34.96 -59.46
CA PRO A 18 53.33 36.14 -58.77
C PRO A 18 51.82 36.27 -59.02
N VAL A 19 51.04 36.32 -57.94
CA VAL A 19 49.59 36.51 -58.03
C VAL A 19 49.34 37.89 -58.65
N THR A 20 48.77 37.91 -59.85
CA THR A 20 48.49 39.17 -60.56
C THR A 20 47.16 39.76 -60.09
N ILE A 21 47.06 41.10 -60.14
CA ILE A 21 45.83 41.82 -59.80
C ILE A 21 44.66 41.33 -60.68
N ASP A 22 44.93 40.98 -61.95
CA ASP A 22 43.92 40.44 -62.86
C ASP A 22 43.41 39.06 -62.41
N ALA A 23 44.28 38.19 -61.90
CA ALA A 23 43.88 36.89 -61.36
C ALA A 23 43.01 37.06 -60.10
N VAL A 24 43.33 38.04 -59.25
CA VAL A 24 42.50 38.39 -58.09
C VAL A 24 41.15 38.95 -58.53
N MET A 25 41.12 39.85 -59.50
CA MET A 25 39.88 40.43 -60.01
C MET A 25 39.01 39.41 -60.76
N ALA A 26 39.61 38.43 -61.43
CA ALA A 26 38.90 37.30 -62.02
C ALA A 26 38.24 36.42 -60.95
N LEU A 27 38.97 36.08 -59.87
CA LEU A 27 38.43 35.33 -58.73
C LEU A 27 37.30 36.10 -58.01
N LEU A 28 37.44 37.41 -57.86
CA LEU A 28 36.40 38.25 -57.24
C LEU A 28 35.14 38.40 -58.11
N ARG A 29 35.28 38.32 -59.44
CA ARG A 29 34.18 38.38 -60.40
C ARG A 29 33.53 37.01 -60.65
N ASP A 30 34.21 35.91 -60.35
CA ASP A 30 33.65 34.56 -60.37
C ASP A 30 32.61 34.40 -59.25
N GLY A 31 31.41 34.94 -59.49
CA GLY A 31 30.31 34.95 -58.53
C GLY A 31 29.74 33.55 -58.23
N MET A 32 30.26 32.48 -58.84
CA MET A 32 29.84 31.10 -58.60
C MET A 32 30.58 30.50 -57.39
N THR A 33 31.87 30.82 -57.18
CA THR A 33 32.62 30.40 -55.98
C THR A 33 32.32 31.24 -54.73
N ARG A 34 31.73 32.44 -54.89
CA ARG A 34 31.31 33.31 -53.77
C ARG A 34 29.93 33.00 -53.19
N ARG A 35 29.14 32.13 -53.83
CA ARG A 35 27.81 31.74 -53.34
C ARG A 35 27.92 30.46 -52.53
N PHE A 36 28.35 30.57 -51.27
CA PHE A 36 28.10 29.51 -50.32
C PHE A 36 26.61 29.55 -49.95
N ARG A 37 25.86 28.53 -50.34
CA ARG A 37 24.52 28.29 -49.82
C ARG A 37 24.70 27.62 -48.47
N ILE A 38 24.55 28.39 -47.40
CA ILE A 38 24.47 27.85 -46.04
C ILE A 38 23.07 27.22 -45.93
N ASP A 39 22.99 25.91 -46.13
CA ASP A 39 21.79 25.15 -45.79
C ASP A 39 21.83 24.90 -44.27
N ILE A 40 20.95 25.56 -43.53
CA ILE A 40 20.77 25.32 -42.10
C ILE A 40 19.82 24.12 -42.02
N GLU A 41 20.39 22.92 -41.89
CA GLU A 41 19.57 21.74 -41.57
C GLU A 41 19.01 21.90 -40.15
N THR A 42 17.75 22.32 -40.06
CA THR A 42 17.00 22.45 -38.81
C THR A 42 16.94 21.12 -38.04
N ASP A 43 17.04 19.98 -38.75
CA ASP A 43 16.83 18.63 -38.22
C ASP A 43 17.99 18.15 -37.32
N SER A 44 19.23 18.55 -37.61
CA SER A 44 20.41 18.13 -36.83
C SER A 44 20.45 18.74 -35.42
N THR A 45 19.77 19.87 -35.19
CA THR A 45 19.65 20.48 -33.86
C THR A 45 18.49 19.87 -33.07
N ILE A 46 17.41 19.47 -33.76
CA ILE A 46 16.23 18.85 -33.15
C ILE A 46 16.52 17.42 -32.71
N THR A 47 17.15 16.61 -33.57
CA THR A 47 17.50 15.22 -33.25
C THR A 47 18.49 15.12 -32.07
N GLY A 48 19.41 16.10 -31.96
CA GLY A 48 20.32 16.21 -30.83
C GLY A 48 19.59 16.47 -29.51
N ASP A 49 18.63 17.40 -29.51
CA ASP A 49 17.82 17.75 -28.32
C ASP A 49 16.91 16.58 -27.93
N GLU A 50 16.25 15.91 -28.88
CA GLU A 50 15.40 14.74 -28.59
C GLU A 50 16.19 13.55 -28.06
N SER A 51 17.37 13.27 -28.62
CA SER A 51 18.24 12.19 -28.15
C SER A 51 18.74 12.48 -26.73
N GLN A 52 19.13 13.73 -26.48
CA GLN A 52 19.54 14.18 -25.16
C GLN A 52 18.38 14.09 -24.16
N GLU A 53 17.17 14.53 -24.52
CA GLU A 53 16.00 14.45 -23.65
C GLU A 53 15.62 12.99 -23.35
N ARG A 54 15.69 12.09 -24.34
CA ARG A 54 15.46 10.64 -24.13
C ARG A 54 16.49 10.05 -23.18
N ASN A 55 17.75 10.41 -23.32
CA ASN A 55 18.82 9.97 -22.41
C ASN A 55 18.60 10.50 -21.00
N ASP A 56 18.29 11.78 -20.85
CA ASP A 56 18.03 12.42 -19.55
C ASP A 56 16.83 11.77 -18.84
N ARG A 57 15.74 11.47 -19.57
CA ARG A 57 14.57 10.74 -19.03
C ARG A 57 14.94 9.32 -18.58
N THR A 58 15.73 8.62 -19.38
CA THR A 58 16.15 7.25 -19.05
C THR A 58 17.04 7.24 -17.82
N GLN A 59 18.02 8.14 -17.76
CA GLN A 59 18.94 8.30 -16.65
C GLN A 59 18.21 8.74 -15.37
N PHE A 60 17.21 9.61 -15.50
CA PHE A 60 16.33 10.01 -14.40
C PHE A 60 15.58 8.83 -13.79
N ILE A 61 14.90 8.02 -14.62
CA ILE A 61 14.15 6.85 -14.16
C ILE A 61 15.10 5.85 -13.51
N GLU A 62 16.26 5.60 -14.12
CA GLU A 62 17.26 4.68 -13.59
C GLU A 62 17.79 5.15 -12.23
N THR A 63 18.16 6.43 -12.12
CA THR A 63 18.70 7.00 -10.88
C THR A 63 17.66 7.00 -9.77
N THR A 64 16.42 7.38 -10.09
CA THR A 64 15.30 7.37 -9.14
C THR A 64 14.98 5.95 -8.67
N THR A 65 14.98 4.98 -9.59
CA THR A 65 14.76 3.57 -9.24
C THR A 65 15.86 3.04 -8.32
N LYS A 66 17.13 3.32 -8.63
CA LYS A 66 18.27 2.95 -7.78
C LYS A 66 18.19 3.62 -6.41
N PHE A 67 17.77 4.89 -6.36
CA PHE A 67 17.56 5.61 -5.11
C PHE A 67 16.50 4.92 -4.25
N VAL A 68 15.33 4.62 -4.82
CA VAL A 68 14.24 3.93 -4.11
C VAL A 68 14.67 2.53 -3.66
N GLN A 69 15.42 1.80 -4.46
CA GLN A 69 15.94 0.48 -4.06
C GLN A 69 16.95 0.57 -2.90
N ALA A 70 17.79 1.61 -2.88
CA ALA A 70 18.78 1.81 -1.82
C ALA A 70 18.16 2.36 -0.53
N TRP A 71 17.25 3.33 -0.63
CA TRP A 71 16.66 4.03 0.51
C TRP A 71 15.35 3.43 0.99
N GLY A 72 14.62 2.69 0.14
CA GLY A 72 13.35 2.07 0.49
C GLY A 72 13.40 1.25 1.77
N PRO A 73 14.34 0.29 1.91
CA PRO A 73 14.49 -0.50 3.14
C PRO A 73 14.91 0.34 4.35
N ILE A 74 15.73 1.37 4.14
CA ILE A 74 16.22 2.26 5.21
C ILE A 74 15.06 3.07 5.78
N VAL A 75 14.20 3.62 4.91
CA VAL A 75 13.01 4.36 5.31
C VAL A 75 11.95 3.44 5.92
N GLN A 76 11.81 2.22 5.44
CA GLN A 76 10.93 1.22 6.07
C GLN A 76 11.41 0.83 7.47
N ALA A 77 12.73 0.68 7.66
CA ALA A 77 13.31 0.36 8.95
C ALA A 77 13.26 1.55 9.93
N ASN A 78 13.49 2.77 9.43
CA ASN A 78 13.52 4.00 10.22
C ASN A 78 12.71 5.11 9.52
N PRO A 79 11.39 5.20 9.81
CA PRO A 79 10.51 6.19 9.18
C PRO A 79 10.91 7.64 9.42
N ASP A 80 11.62 7.93 10.52
CA ASP A 80 12.15 9.28 10.82
C ASP A 80 13.18 9.78 9.77
N LEU A 81 13.74 8.88 8.95
CA LEU A 81 14.64 9.23 7.86
C LEU A 81 13.92 9.56 6.55
N ALA A 82 12.59 9.38 6.48
CA ALA A 82 11.77 9.72 5.33
C ALA A 82 11.96 11.18 4.84
N PRO A 83 11.94 12.22 5.69
CA PRO A 83 12.17 13.61 5.23
C PRO A 83 13.57 13.81 4.64
N LEU A 84 14.59 13.15 5.20
CA LEU A 84 15.95 13.19 4.65
C LEU A 84 16.02 12.52 3.28
N ALA A 85 15.42 11.35 3.13
CA ALA A 85 15.34 10.64 1.86
C ALA A 85 14.57 11.44 0.80
N GLY A 86 13.45 12.08 1.19
CA GLY A 86 12.69 12.97 0.32
C GLY A 86 13.49 14.19 -0.12
N GLY A 87 14.22 14.83 0.81
CA GLY A 87 15.08 15.98 0.51
C GLY A 87 16.24 15.62 -0.43
N LEU A 88 16.89 14.47 -0.21
CA LEU A 88 17.96 13.97 -1.10
C LEU A 88 17.43 13.64 -2.49
N LEU A 89 16.25 13.02 -2.57
CA LEU A 89 15.60 12.77 -3.85
C LEU A 89 15.28 14.09 -4.54
N LYS A 90 14.63 15.05 -3.86
CA LYS A 90 14.32 16.39 -4.40
C LYS A 90 15.55 17.10 -4.96
N PHE A 91 16.64 17.09 -4.20
CA PHE A 91 17.91 17.67 -4.62
C PHE A 91 18.45 16.99 -5.89
N GLY A 92 18.32 15.66 -6.00
CA GLY A 92 18.67 14.91 -7.20
C GLY A 92 17.76 15.20 -8.39
N LEU A 93 16.46 15.37 -8.17
CA LEU A 93 15.47 15.67 -9.22
C LEU A 93 15.74 17.04 -9.88
N GLN A 94 16.14 18.05 -9.09
CA GLN A 94 16.48 19.40 -9.58
C GLN A 94 17.62 19.44 -10.60
N ALA A 95 18.47 18.41 -10.63
CA ALA A 95 19.54 18.30 -11.62
C ALA A 95 19.02 17.97 -13.04
N PHE A 96 17.79 17.46 -13.17
CA PHE A 96 17.22 17.05 -14.46
C PHE A 96 16.22 18.08 -14.98
N ARG A 97 16.49 18.65 -16.16
CA ARG A 97 15.60 19.63 -16.79
C ARG A 97 14.21 19.05 -17.08
N THR A 98 14.14 17.75 -17.37
CA THR A 98 12.91 17.00 -17.66
C THR A 98 12.08 16.68 -16.42
N ALA A 99 12.61 16.91 -15.21
CA ALA A 99 11.90 16.66 -13.96
C ALA A 99 10.96 17.82 -13.56
N ARG A 100 11.09 19.02 -14.16
CA ARG A 100 10.24 20.19 -13.84
C ARG A 100 8.72 19.92 -13.80
N PRO A 101 8.08 19.25 -14.78
CA PRO A 101 6.66 18.93 -14.69
C PRO A 101 6.33 17.92 -13.56
N LEU A 102 7.33 17.17 -13.09
CA LEU A 102 7.20 16.25 -11.96
C LEU A 102 7.55 16.92 -10.63
N GLU A 103 8.23 18.08 -10.62
CA GLU A 103 8.56 18.83 -9.40
C GLU A 103 7.28 19.27 -8.67
N GLU A 104 6.25 19.74 -9.39
CA GLU A 104 4.96 20.09 -8.78
C GLU A 104 4.29 18.87 -8.12
N LEU A 105 4.27 17.72 -8.81
CA LEU A 105 3.71 16.49 -8.27
C LEU A 105 4.53 15.94 -7.09
N PHE A 106 5.84 16.07 -7.16
CA PHE A 106 6.76 15.65 -6.11
C PHE A 106 6.57 16.52 -4.87
N ASP A 107 6.51 17.84 -5.04
CA ASP A 107 6.27 18.80 -3.97
C ASP A 107 4.89 18.57 -3.34
N GLU A 108 3.84 18.39 -4.13
CA GLU A 108 2.52 18.00 -3.60
C GLU A 108 2.55 16.70 -2.80
N THR A 109 3.36 15.72 -3.22
CA THR A 109 3.45 14.42 -2.55
C THR A 109 4.22 14.53 -1.25
N VAL A 110 5.32 15.29 -1.25
CA VAL A 110 6.11 15.60 -0.05
C VAL A 110 5.29 16.44 0.93
N ASP A 111 4.63 17.51 0.49
CA ASP A 111 3.72 18.31 1.33
C ASP A 111 2.58 17.47 1.90
N LYS A 112 1.98 16.56 1.12
CA LYS A 112 0.95 15.63 1.64
C LYS A 112 1.52 14.65 2.66
N LEU A 113 2.76 14.20 2.49
CA LEU A 113 3.46 13.34 3.46
C LEU A 113 3.82 14.11 4.73
N GLU A 114 4.34 15.34 4.60
CA GLU A 114 4.68 16.23 5.69
C GLU A 114 3.44 16.70 6.44
N ALA A 115 2.35 17.06 5.76
CA ALA A 115 1.07 17.41 6.37
C ALA A 115 0.45 16.21 7.11
N LYS A 116 0.60 14.98 6.58
CA LYS A 116 0.21 13.75 7.30
C LYS A 116 1.13 13.47 8.51
N ALA A 117 2.40 13.88 8.46
CA ALA A 117 3.34 13.76 9.57
C ALA A 117 3.18 14.89 10.63
N ALA A 118 2.71 16.08 10.22
CA ALA A 118 2.51 17.26 11.03
C ALA A 118 1.10 17.36 11.63
N GLN A 119 0.13 16.59 11.11
CA GLN A 119 -1.09 16.31 11.86
C GLN A 119 -0.72 15.62 13.18
N PRO A 120 -1.34 16.00 14.31
CA PRO A 120 -1.08 15.34 15.59
C PRO A 120 -1.29 13.84 15.38
N LYS A 121 -0.20 13.07 15.64
CA LYS A 121 -0.15 11.62 15.47
C LYS A 121 -1.52 11.02 15.86
N PRO A 122 -2.28 10.39 14.95
CA PRO A 122 -3.22 9.38 15.41
C PRO A 122 -2.43 8.43 16.31
N PRO A 123 -3.04 7.93 17.41
CA PRO A 123 -2.32 7.20 18.45
C PRO A 123 -1.33 6.19 17.84
N PRO A 124 -0.12 6.09 18.41
CA PRO A 124 1.07 5.55 17.75
C PRO A 124 0.78 4.29 16.96
N GLN A 125 1.29 4.25 15.72
CA GLN A 125 1.20 3.04 14.91
C GLN A 125 1.90 1.91 15.68
N PRO A 126 1.19 0.81 15.96
CA PRO A 126 1.70 -0.19 16.87
C PRO A 126 2.98 -0.84 16.31
N SER A 127 4.01 -0.95 17.14
CA SER A 127 5.22 -1.77 16.91
C SER A 127 4.83 -3.20 16.48
N PRO A 128 5.73 -4.03 15.89
CA PRO A 128 5.44 -5.44 15.59
C PRO A 128 4.85 -6.22 16.79
N ASP A 129 5.32 -5.94 18.00
CA ASP A 129 4.78 -6.45 19.28
C ASP A 129 3.34 -6.02 19.56
N GLU A 130 2.92 -4.92 18.98
CA GLU A 130 1.73 -4.16 19.29
C GLU A 130 0.63 -4.47 18.25
N VAL A 131 1.01 -4.89 17.03
CA VAL A 131 0.15 -5.64 16.09
C VAL A 131 -0.19 -7.01 16.66
N ILE A 132 0.79 -7.74 17.21
CA ILE A 132 0.56 -9.02 17.91
C ILE A 132 -0.34 -8.80 19.14
N LYS A 133 -0.17 -7.70 19.87
CA LYS A 133 -1.01 -7.36 21.02
C LYS A 133 -2.44 -7.00 20.60
N SER A 134 -2.62 -6.33 19.46
CA SER A 134 -3.94 -6.03 18.89
C SER A 134 -4.64 -7.31 18.42
N GLU A 135 -3.94 -8.20 17.71
CA GLU A 135 -4.47 -9.52 17.32
C GLU A 135 -4.81 -10.37 18.54
N THR A 136 -3.94 -10.36 19.55
CA THR A 136 -4.17 -11.08 20.82
C THR A 136 -5.32 -10.48 21.62
N ALA A 137 -5.49 -9.16 21.62
CA ALA A 137 -6.61 -8.49 22.27
C ALA A 137 -7.94 -8.75 21.52
N GLN A 138 -7.91 -8.79 20.19
CA GLN A 138 -9.07 -9.12 19.38
C GLN A 138 -9.44 -10.61 19.50
N ALA A 139 -8.45 -11.51 19.57
CA ALA A 139 -8.64 -12.93 19.83
C ALA A 139 -9.15 -13.17 21.26
N LYS A 140 -8.62 -12.47 22.27
CA LYS A 140 -9.14 -12.51 23.65
C LYS A 140 -10.55 -11.94 23.74
N GLY A 141 -10.86 -10.84 23.05
CA GLY A 141 -12.20 -10.29 22.98
C GLY A 141 -13.18 -11.25 22.32
N GLN A 142 -12.79 -11.91 21.23
CA GLN A 142 -13.61 -12.96 20.62
C GLN A 142 -13.77 -14.19 21.52
N ALA A 143 -12.71 -14.59 22.24
CA ALA A 143 -12.76 -15.67 23.21
C ALA A 143 -13.65 -15.34 24.42
N GLU A 144 -13.62 -14.10 24.92
CA GLU A 144 -14.50 -13.63 25.98
C GLU A 144 -15.95 -13.50 25.51
N ILE A 145 -16.19 -13.05 24.27
CA ILE A 145 -17.54 -13.03 23.68
C ILE A 145 -18.08 -14.45 23.49
N MET A 146 -17.24 -15.38 23.02
CA MET A 146 -17.61 -16.80 22.93
C MET A 146 -17.89 -17.38 24.31
N LYS A 147 -17.00 -17.15 25.29
CA LYS A 147 -17.19 -17.63 26.66
C LYS A 147 -18.45 -17.04 27.28
N ALA A 148 -18.69 -15.74 27.14
CA ALA A 148 -19.91 -15.08 27.62
C ALA A 148 -21.16 -15.61 26.92
N ARG A 149 -21.11 -15.91 25.62
CA ARG A 149 -22.21 -16.58 24.91
C ARG A 149 -22.45 -18.00 25.42
N THR A 150 -21.39 -18.76 25.67
CA THR A 150 -21.49 -20.12 26.21
C THR A 150 -22.02 -20.11 27.63
N ASP A 151 -21.55 -19.20 28.49
CA ASP A 151 -22.04 -19.02 29.86
C ASP A 151 -23.50 -18.58 29.88
N ALA A 152 -23.88 -17.61 29.02
CA ALA A 152 -25.27 -17.19 28.87
C ALA A 152 -26.16 -18.32 28.36
N ALA A 153 -25.70 -19.12 27.39
CA ALA A 153 -26.44 -20.28 26.89
C ALA A 153 -26.58 -21.37 27.96
N ALA A 154 -25.52 -21.64 28.74
CA ALA A 154 -25.54 -22.59 29.84
C ALA A 154 -26.49 -22.12 30.96
N SER A 155 -26.46 -20.83 31.31
CA SER A 155 -27.37 -20.24 32.29
C SER A 155 -28.82 -20.25 31.81
N MET A 156 -29.09 -20.03 30.52
CA MET A 156 -30.44 -20.15 29.96
C MET A 156 -30.93 -21.60 29.96
N GLN A 157 -30.06 -22.57 29.68
CA GLN A 157 -30.40 -23.99 29.75
C GLN A 157 -30.66 -24.44 31.20
N ASP A 158 -29.84 -24.00 32.16
CA ASP A 158 -30.03 -24.30 33.58
C ASP A 158 -31.34 -23.68 34.09
N ALA A 159 -31.62 -22.41 33.75
CA ALA A 159 -32.87 -21.75 34.09
C ALA A 159 -34.08 -22.49 33.50
N ALA A 160 -34.05 -22.84 32.20
CA ALA A 160 -35.12 -23.59 31.55
C ALA A 160 -35.32 -24.99 32.15
N ALA A 161 -34.23 -25.67 32.52
CA ALA A 161 -34.29 -26.97 33.19
C ALA A 161 -34.92 -26.85 34.59
N LYS A 162 -34.57 -25.80 35.34
CA LYS A 162 -35.12 -25.52 36.67
C LYS A 162 -36.59 -25.12 36.63
N GLU A 163 -37.00 -24.32 35.64
CA GLU A 163 -38.40 -23.99 35.38
C GLU A 163 -39.21 -25.23 35.01
N ARG A 164 -38.66 -26.11 34.15
CA ARG A 164 -39.32 -27.36 33.79
C ARG A 164 -39.45 -28.29 34.97
N ALA A 165 -38.41 -28.41 35.79
CA ALA A 165 -38.45 -29.19 37.04
C ALA A 165 -39.49 -28.61 38.02
N ALA A 166 -39.57 -27.30 38.18
CA ALA A 166 -40.56 -26.64 39.02
C ALA A 166 -42.00 -26.84 38.50
N GLN A 167 -42.22 -26.79 37.19
CA GLN A 167 -43.52 -27.09 36.58
C GLN A 167 -43.93 -28.56 36.79
N ILE A 168 -42.99 -29.50 36.68
CA ILE A 168 -43.25 -30.92 36.94
C ILE A 168 -43.58 -31.15 38.42
N ASP A 169 -42.84 -30.52 39.34
CA ASP A 169 -43.12 -30.60 40.78
C ASP A 169 -44.49 -30.01 41.13
N MET A 170 -44.82 -28.84 40.56
CA MET A 170 -46.13 -28.21 40.76
C MET A 170 -47.26 -29.07 40.18
N ALA A 171 -47.09 -29.62 38.98
CA ALA A 171 -48.06 -30.54 38.38
C ALA A 171 -48.24 -31.81 39.21
N GLY A 172 -47.14 -32.37 39.76
CA GLY A 172 -47.17 -33.50 40.67
C GLY A 172 -47.96 -33.20 41.95
N LYS A 173 -47.72 -32.04 42.57
CA LYS A 173 -48.46 -31.59 43.77
C LYS A 173 -49.94 -31.34 43.49
N VAL A 174 -50.28 -30.75 42.34
CA VAL A 174 -51.68 -30.53 41.94
C VAL A 174 -52.39 -31.86 41.65
N MET A 175 -51.69 -32.82 41.04
CA MET A 175 -52.23 -34.15 40.81
C MET A 175 -52.45 -34.91 42.12
N ASP A 176 -51.48 -34.89 43.05
CA ASP A 176 -51.61 -35.49 44.39
C ASP A 176 -52.76 -34.85 45.18
N HIS A 177 -52.91 -33.52 45.10
CA HIS A 177 -54.01 -32.83 45.76
C HIS A 177 -55.37 -33.22 45.15
N GLN A 178 -55.47 -33.32 43.82
CA GLN A 178 -56.69 -33.81 43.15
C GLN A 178 -57.01 -35.26 43.52
N HIS A 179 -56.00 -36.12 43.59
CA HIS A 179 -56.17 -37.51 44.03
C HIS A 179 -56.69 -37.57 45.46
N LYS A 180 -56.07 -36.84 46.39
CA LYS A 180 -56.54 -36.79 47.79
C LYS A 180 -57.94 -36.21 47.92
N ALA A 181 -58.27 -35.17 47.16
CA ALA A 181 -59.61 -34.59 47.14
C ALA A 181 -60.65 -35.56 46.57
N ALA A 182 -60.30 -36.29 45.49
CA ALA A 182 -61.17 -37.30 44.90
C ALA A 182 -61.36 -38.51 45.83
N GLU A 183 -60.29 -38.98 46.50
CA GLU A 183 -60.37 -40.01 47.52
C GLU A 183 -61.23 -39.58 48.70
N HIS A 184 -61.10 -38.32 49.14
CA HIS A 184 -61.93 -37.78 50.20
C HIS A 184 -63.40 -37.68 49.80
N GLN A 185 -63.69 -37.26 48.56
CA GLN A 185 -65.06 -37.26 48.02
C GLN A 185 -65.63 -38.67 47.92
N MET A 186 -64.86 -39.63 47.40
CA MET A 186 -65.27 -41.03 47.34
C MET A 186 -65.47 -41.64 48.73
N ALA A 187 -64.66 -41.26 49.73
CA ALA A 187 -64.82 -41.70 51.10
C ALA A 187 -66.09 -41.11 51.74
N MET A 188 -66.38 -39.82 51.52
CA MET A 188 -67.64 -39.21 51.95
C MET A 188 -68.85 -39.83 51.25
N GLU A 189 -68.75 -40.13 49.96
CA GLU A 189 -69.83 -40.78 49.21
C GLU A 189 -70.04 -42.22 49.68
N ARG A 190 -68.98 -42.98 49.94
CA ARG A 190 -69.08 -44.31 50.55
C ARG A 190 -69.69 -44.27 51.95
N ALA A 191 -69.33 -43.27 52.76
CA ALA A 191 -69.93 -43.08 54.08
C ALA A 191 -71.41 -42.68 54.00
N ALA A 192 -71.78 -41.81 53.03
CA ALA A 192 -73.17 -41.42 52.80
C ALA A 192 -74.03 -42.57 52.26
N VAL A 193 -73.49 -43.41 51.37
CA VAL A 193 -74.17 -44.60 50.84
C VAL A 193 -74.34 -45.66 51.92
N GLN A 194 -73.37 -45.85 52.83
CA GLN A 194 -73.53 -46.72 54.00
C GLN A 194 -74.53 -46.17 55.03
N ALA A 195 -74.66 -44.85 55.15
CA ALA A 195 -75.68 -44.24 56.00
C ALA A 195 -77.11 -44.36 55.41
N VAL A 196 -77.23 -44.47 54.09
CA VAL A 196 -78.52 -44.66 53.38
C VAL A 196 -78.97 -46.13 53.32
N ASN A 197 -78.08 -47.10 53.50
CA ASN A 197 -78.44 -48.52 53.48
C ASN A 197 -77.83 -49.29 54.67
N PRO A 198 -78.51 -49.33 55.83
CA PRO A 198 -78.03 -50.08 56.99
C PRO A 198 -78.01 -51.60 56.70
N PRO A 199 -77.09 -52.36 57.29
CA PRO A 199 -77.01 -53.81 57.12
C PRO A 199 -78.32 -54.47 57.57
N GLN A 200 -78.96 -55.22 56.68
CA GLN A 200 -80.02 -56.15 57.07
C GLN A 200 -79.36 -57.37 57.69
N ASP A 201 -79.58 -57.56 59.00
CA ASP A 201 -79.17 -58.75 59.75
C ASP A 201 -79.76 -60.04 59.13
N PRO A 202 -78.99 -61.13 59.10
CA PRO A 202 -79.47 -62.42 58.58
C PRO A 202 -80.38 -63.11 59.61
N VAL A 203 -81.49 -63.69 59.15
CA VAL A 203 -82.35 -64.62 59.89
C VAL A 203 -82.13 -66.04 59.38
#